data_AF-A0A1Q3BZG6-F1
#
_entry.id   AF-A0A1Q3BZG6-F1
#
_cell.length_a   1.000
_cell.length_b   1.000
_cell.length_c   1.000
_cell.angle_alpha   90.00
_cell.angle_beta   90.00
_cell.angle_gamma   90.00
#
_symmetry.space_group_name_H-M   'P 1'
#
loop_
_entity.id
_entity.type
_entity.pdbx_description
1 polymer ?
#
loop_
_entity_poly.entity_id
_entity_poly.type
_entity_poly.pdbx_seq_one_letter_code
_entity_poly.pdbx_strand_id
1 'polypeptide(L)'
;YFLTTRKTIYPNGKRPDRRAGNGYWKPTGIDKDIKNGNRIGHKRSLDFNEGKHLDGKRTEKMHQYRLDENSLPPTYQRSRDGSKLDDWVLCKIYKKCDKKND
;
A
#
# COMPACT_ATOMS: atom_id res chain seq x y z
N TYR A 1 -2.31 -10.91 7.36
CA TYR A 1 -1.89 -10.57 5.98
C TYR A 1 -3.09 -10.76 5.07
N PHE A 2 -3.22 -10.02 3.97
CA PHE A 2 -4.31 -10.17 3.01
C PHE A 2 -3.88 -9.69 1.62
N LEU A 3 -4.50 -10.25 0.57
CA LEU A 3 -4.40 -9.78 -0.80
C LEU A 3 -5.58 -8.84 -1.10
N THR A 4 -5.31 -7.74 -1.78
CA THR A 4 -6.36 -6.81 -2.21
C THR A 4 -6.00 -6.15 -3.53
N THR A 5 -7.00 -5.70 -4.27
CA THR A 5 -6.82 -4.89 -5.47
C THR A 5 -6.76 -3.42 -5.10
N ARG A 6 -6.13 -2.58 -5.93
CA ARG A 6 -6.08 -1.13 -5.68
C ARG A 6 -7.07 -0.40 -6.56
N LYS A 7 -8.12 0.12 -5.94
CA LYS A 7 -9.04 1.05 -6.62
C LYS A 7 -8.41 2.44 -6.71
N THR A 8 -8.58 3.10 -7.84
CA THR A 8 -8.21 4.50 -8.04
C THR A 8 -9.35 5.42 -7.58
N ILE A 9 -9.03 6.62 -7.10
CA ILE A 9 -10.08 7.63 -6.79
C ILE A 9 -10.76 8.12 -8.08
N TYR A 10 -10.00 8.16 -9.18
CA TYR A 10 -10.45 8.64 -10.49
C TYR A 10 -10.25 7.54 -11.53
N PRO A 11 -11.16 7.38 -12.52
CA PRO A 11 -11.10 6.31 -13.53
C PRO A 11 -9.74 6.13 -14.21
N ASN A 12 -9.00 7.23 -14.46
CA ASN A 12 -7.67 7.20 -15.07
C ASN A 12 -6.56 7.76 -14.15
N GLY A 13 -6.85 7.89 -12.85
CA GLY A 13 -5.93 8.47 -11.88
C GLY A 13 -4.90 7.47 -11.38
N LYS A 14 -3.67 7.92 -11.13
CA LYS A 14 -2.63 7.08 -10.51
C LYS A 14 -2.72 7.03 -8.98
N ARG A 15 -3.67 7.79 -8.39
CA ARG A 15 -3.85 7.92 -6.94
C ARG A 15 -4.78 6.83 -6.42
N PRO A 16 -4.29 5.89 -5.58
CA PRO A 16 -5.14 4.89 -4.97
C PRO A 16 -6.14 5.53 -4.01
N ASP A 17 -7.36 5.00 -3.96
CA ASP A 17 -8.30 5.27 -2.88
C ASP A 17 -7.77 4.60 -1.61
N ARG A 18 -7.69 5.39 -0.55
CA ARG A 18 -7.14 4.98 0.74
C ARG A 18 -8.10 5.23 1.89
N ARG A 19 -9.35 5.55 1.57
CA ARG A 19 -10.42 5.62 2.57
C ARG A 19 -10.77 4.19 3.01
N ALA A 20 -10.99 4.00 4.30
CA ALA A 20 -11.42 2.73 4.86
C ALA A 20 -12.26 2.99 6.11
N GLY A 21 -13.51 2.53 6.12
CA GLY A 21 -14.44 2.75 7.23
C GLY A 21 -14.59 4.23 7.59
N ASN A 22 -14.33 4.55 8.86
CA ASN A 22 -14.40 5.90 9.43
C ASN A 22 -13.07 6.69 9.33
N GLY A 23 -12.09 6.22 8.55
CA GLY A 23 -10.76 6.82 8.47
C GLY A 23 -10.07 6.65 7.13
N TYR A 24 -8.75 6.84 7.12
CA TYR A 24 -7.95 6.75 5.91
C TYR A 24 -6.49 6.33 6.16
N TRP A 25 -5.91 5.66 5.17
CA TRP A 25 -4.51 5.26 5.14
C TRP A 25 -3.63 6.36 4.54
N LYS A 26 -2.70 6.89 5.34
CA LYS A 26 -1.72 7.89 4.90
C LYS A 26 -0.36 7.21 4.67
N PRO A 27 0.32 7.42 3.53
CA PRO A 27 1.67 6.88 3.34
C PRO A 27 2.63 7.53 4.34
N THR A 28 3.56 6.75 4.88
CA THR A 28 4.50 7.20 5.90
C THR A 28 5.90 6.71 5.60
N GLY A 29 6.86 7.63 5.59
CA GLY A 29 8.25 7.35 5.23
C GLY A 29 8.43 7.09 3.74
N ILE A 30 9.65 6.70 3.39
CA ILE A 30 10.08 6.40 2.02
C ILE A 30 9.78 4.93 1.71
N ASP A 31 9.35 4.65 0.49
CA ASP A 31 9.17 3.28 0.00
C ASP A 31 10.50 2.52 0.03
N LYS A 32 10.47 1.25 0.43
CA LYS A 32 11.66 0.40 0.50
C LYS A 32 11.66 -0.63 -0.63
N ASP A 33 12.77 -0.74 -1.34
CA ASP A 33 12.98 -1.82 -2.30
C ASP A 33 12.99 -3.19 -1.60
N ILE A 34 12.45 -4.18 -2.31
CA ILE A 34 12.53 -5.60 -1.96
C ILE A 34 13.45 -6.23 -3.00
N LYS A 35 14.53 -6.87 -2.55
CA LYS A 35 15.56 -7.44 -3.43
C LYS A 35 15.77 -8.93 -3.12
N ASN A 36 15.99 -9.71 -4.15
CA ASN A 36 16.52 -11.07 -4.08
C ASN A 36 17.49 -11.25 -5.26
N GLY A 37 18.75 -10.83 -5.08
CA GLY A 37 19.68 -10.53 -6.18
C GLY A 37 19.30 -9.22 -6.89
N ASN A 38 18.23 -9.24 -7.67
CA ASN A 38 17.66 -8.06 -8.33
C ASN A 38 16.47 -7.48 -7.55
N ARG A 39 16.04 -6.25 -7.89
CA ARG A 39 14.81 -5.67 -7.33
C ARG A 39 13.60 -6.44 -7.85
N ILE A 40 12.83 -7.00 -6.93
CA ILE A 40 11.62 -7.79 -7.22
C ILE A 40 10.32 -7.03 -6.87
N GLY A 41 10.45 -5.85 -6.25
CA GLY A 41 9.30 -5.03 -5.91
C GLY A 41 9.61 -3.99 -4.84
N HIS A 42 8.56 -3.42 -4.26
CA HIS A 42 8.64 -2.37 -3.24
C HIS A 42 7.62 -2.54 -2.13
N LYS A 43 8.02 -2.08 -0.95
CA LYS A 43 7.23 -2.03 0.27
C LYS A 43 6.93 -0.58 0.63
N ARG A 44 5.65 -0.20 0.58
CA ARG A 44 5.14 1.09 1.06
C ARG A 44 4.57 0.93 2.46
N SER A 45 4.93 1.83 3.38
CA SER A 45 4.34 1.87 4.72
C SER A 45 3.22 2.89 4.77
N LEU A 46 2.11 2.56 5.42
CA LEU A 46 0.98 3.45 5.63
C LEU A 46 0.56 3.40 7.10
N ASP A 47 0.10 4.52 7.62
CA ASP A 47 -0.53 4.61 8.93
C ASP A 47 -2.02 4.90 8.76
N PHE A 48 -2.87 4.20 9.52
CA PHE A 48 -4.28 4.49 9.58
C PHE A 48 -4.52 5.65 10.54
N ASN A 49 -5.27 6.65 10.08
CA ASN A 49 -5.77 7.74 10.91
C ASN A 49 -7.28 7.57 10.98
N GLU A 50 -7.77 7.34 12.19
CA GLU A 50 -9.20 7.19 12.47
C GLU A 50 -9.83 8.57 12.69
N GLY A 51 -10.97 8.86 12.07
CA GLY A 51 -11.66 10.13 12.23
C GLY A 51 -11.29 11.20 11.20
N LYS A 52 -11.76 12.44 11.43
CA LYS A 52 -11.54 13.58 10.52
C LYS A 52 -10.15 14.18 10.72
N HIS A 53 -9.63 14.75 9.63
CA HIS A 53 -8.24 15.15 9.34
C HIS A 53 -7.45 15.91 10.43
N LEU A 54 -8.08 16.47 11.46
CA LEU A 54 -7.44 17.30 12.49
C LEU A 54 -7.19 16.56 13.83
N ASP A 55 -8.09 15.66 14.25
CA ASP A 55 -7.99 14.95 15.55
C ASP A 55 -7.69 13.46 15.39
N GLY A 56 -7.29 13.04 14.19
CA GLY A 56 -7.22 11.64 13.85
C GLY A 56 -6.14 10.90 14.64
N LYS A 57 -6.54 9.94 15.48
CA LYS A 57 -5.60 9.10 16.22
C LYS A 57 -4.96 8.09 15.26
N ARG A 58 -3.64 7.99 15.30
CA ARG A 58 -2.91 6.93 14.62
C ARG A 58 -3.08 5.62 15.38
N THR A 59 -3.80 4.66 14.82
CA THR A 59 -4.13 3.40 15.51
C THR A 59 -3.47 2.18 14.91
N GLU A 60 -3.25 2.15 13.60
CA GLU A 60 -2.74 0.97 12.90
C GLU A 60 -1.66 1.30 11.88
N LYS A 61 -0.86 0.29 11.55
CA LYS A 61 0.15 0.37 10.50
C LYS A 61 -0.06 -0.74 9.47
N MET A 62 0.04 -0.36 8.20
CA MET A 62 0.03 -1.25 7.05
C MET A 62 1.39 -1.23 6.36
N HIS A 63 1.86 -2.41 5.99
CA HIS A 63 2.88 -2.57 4.96
C HIS A 63 2.23 -3.14 3.70
N GLN A 64 2.27 -2.37 2.61
CA GLN A 64 1.80 -2.76 1.30
C GLN A 64 3.00 -3.18 0.46
N TYR A 65 2.98 -4.42 -0.03
CA TYR A 65 4.01 -5.03 -0.86
C TYR A 65 3.49 -5.15 -2.28
N ARG A 66 4.33 -4.78 -3.23
CA ARG A 66 4.02 -4.76 -4.66
C ARG A 66 5.18 -5.38 -5.40
N LEU A 67 4.89 -6.16 -6.43
CA LEU A 67 5.89 -6.75 -7.30
C LEU A 67 6.24 -5.77 -8.43
N ASP A 68 7.48 -5.83 -8.89
CA ASP A 68 7.88 -5.18 -10.13
C ASP A 68 7.47 -6.07 -11.30
N GLU A 69 6.74 -5.55 -12.29
CA GLU A 69 6.30 -6.33 -13.45
C GLU A 69 7.47 -6.97 -14.21
N ASN A 70 8.61 -6.28 -14.27
CA ASN A 70 9.84 -6.78 -14.90
C ASN A 70 10.46 -7.97 -14.15
N SER A 71 10.04 -8.22 -12.90
CA SER A 71 10.48 -9.37 -12.11
C SER A 71 9.57 -10.59 -12.27
N LEU A 72 8.45 -10.45 -12.98
CA LEU A 72 7.55 -11.56 -13.29
C LEU A 72 8.07 -12.36 -14.50
N PRO A 73 7.82 -13.68 -14.55
CA PRO A 73 8.08 -14.48 -15.74
C PRO A 73 7.36 -13.91 -16.96
N PRO A 74 7.90 -14.06 -18.19
CA PRO A 74 7.28 -13.55 -19.41
C PRO A 74 5.82 -13.97 -19.60
N THR A 75 5.43 -15.15 -19.10
CA THR A 75 4.05 -15.66 -19.14
C THR A 75 3.05 -14.84 -18.31
N TYR A 76 3.54 -14.06 -17.33
CA TYR A 76 2.74 -13.21 -16.44
C TYR A 76 2.99 -11.71 -16.67
N GLN A 77 3.90 -11.35 -17.57
CA GLN A 77 4.11 -9.97 -18.02
C GLN A 77 2.90 -9.57 -18.88
N ARG A 78 1.93 -8.86 -18.28
CA ARG A 78 0.70 -8.47 -18.98
C ARG A 78 1.00 -7.43 -20.05
N SER A 79 0.35 -7.57 -21.21
CA SER A 79 0.39 -6.59 -22.29
C SER A 79 -0.06 -5.23 -21.77
N ARG A 80 0.84 -4.26 -21.93
CA ARG A 80 0.78 -2.86 -21.49
C ARG A 80 -0.57 -2.20 -21.80
N ASP A 81 -1.48 -2.23 -20.83
CA ASP A 81 -2.52 -1.22 -20.69
C ASP A 81 -2.32 -0.57 -19.32
N GLY A 82 -1.65 0.59 -19.32
CA GLY A 82 -1.08 1.26 -18.14
C GLY A 82 -2.10 1.83 -17.15
N SER A 83 -3.28 1.22 -17.08
CA SER A 83 -4.47 1.65 -16.34
C SER A 83 -4.77 0.78 -15.11
N LYS A 84 -4.24 -0.44 -15.04
CA LYS A 84 -4.46 -1.35 -13.89
C LYS A 84 -3.29 -1.31 -12.93
N LEU A 85 -3.36 -0.38 -11.98
CA LEU A 85 -2.49 -0.34 -10.81
C LEU A 85 -2.34 -1.74 -10.18
N ASP A 86 -1.18 -2.39 -10.35
CA ASP A 86 -0.75 -3.63 -9.66
C ASP A 86 -1.94 -4.49 -9.17
N ASP A 87 -2.52 -5.31 -10.07
CA ASP A 87 -3.82 -6.00 -9.88
C ASP A 87 -4.03 -6.55 -8.46
N TRP A 88 -2.97 -7.09 -7.86
CA TRP A 88 -2.97 -7.56 -6.49
C TRP A 88 -1.78 -6.98 -5.71
N VAL A 89 -2.05 -6.53 -4.49
CA VAL A 89 -1.03 -6.15 -3.52
C VAL A 89 -1.19 -7.00 -2.27
N LEU A 90 -0.06 -7.41 -1.69
CA LEU A 90 -0.04 -8.08 -0.39
C LEU A 90 0.06 -7.01 0.71
N CYS A 91 -0.82 -7.08 1.68
CA CYS A 91 -0.86 -6.15 2.79
C CYS A 91 -0.67 -6.88 4.12
N LYS A 92 0.15 -6.32 4.99
CA LYS A 92 0.26 -6.68 6.41
C LYS A 92 -0.23 -5.52 7.25
N ILE A 93 -1.36 -5.68 7.94
CA ILE A 93 -1.82 -4.73 8.97
C ILE A 93 -1.44 -5.25 10.34
N TYR A 94 -1.09 -4.33 11.24
CA TYR A 94 -0.96 -4.60 12.67
C TYR A 94 -1.29 -3.34 13.47
N LYS A 95 -1.83 -3.53 14.68
CA LYS A 95 -2.10 -2.45 15.63
C LYS A 95 -0.79 -1.90 16.17
N LYS A 96 -0.67 -0.58 16.26
CA LYS A 96 0.46 0.05 16.91
C LYS A 96 0.07 0.30 18.37
N CYS A 97 0.77 -0.32 19.32
CA CYS A 97 0.63 0.09 20.71
C CYS A 97 1.23 1.49 20.86
N ASP A 98 0.46 2.40 21.46
CA ASP A 98 0.95 3.71 21.86
C ASP A 98 2.14 3.49 22.81
N LYS A 99 3.30 4.05 22.47
CA LYS A 99 4.35 4.22 23.47
C LYS A 99 3.80 5.26 24.43
N LYS A 100 3.45 4.85 25.66
CA LYS A 100 3.29 5.82 26.74
C LYS A 100 4.63 6.55 26.87
N ASN A 101 4.62 7.85 26.66
CA ASN A 101 5.73 8.68 27.09
C ASN A 101 5.58 8.77 28.60
N ASP A 102 6.34 7.96 29.34
CA ASP A 102 6.65 8.22 30.75
C ASP A 102 7.73 9.31 30.83
#